data_AF-A0A1Y2IVH3-F1
#
_entry.id   AF-A0A1Y2IVH3-F1
#
_cell.length_a   1.000
_cell.length_b   1.000
_cell.length_c   1.000
_cell.angle_alpha   90.00
_cell.angle_beta   90.00
_cell.angle_gamma   90.00
#
_symmetry.space_group_name_H-M   'P 1'
#
loop_
_entity.id
_entity.type
_entity.pdbx_description
1 polymer ?
#
loop_
_entity_poly.entity_id
_entity_poly.type
_entity_poly.pdbx_seq_one_letter_code
_entity_poly.pdbx_strand_id
1 'polypeptide(L)'
;MPATRTEPRQGSSRPALQFRQSSLDVRPATAVVTLLSDDESPPRKKAALERQSARQRSKQKARAPLPPPSEIIEISSDDEAPPPAKRPSSSTTALERRIKELEEENKKWKEAALAAQAAQVHPDSLAKQVTPAPDTRFDKFLSTVEDHVSCEICTMKMWHPYTLPCGHTFCRDCLQDWFSTALAQHMAANPQFNPQGIVPHHWRAALARQDLSIIARRQIEREIAMLMDATPQPSYTCPTCRLEVRNRPAENFVVKHLVRTVAGVQGESCPQEDPHPRPGQRVEGPWDGFFPVFRKD
;
A
#
# COMPACT_ATOMS: atom_id res chain seq x y z
N MET A 1 -65.01 -4.71 -3.53
CA MET A 1 -65.57 -5.80 -4.35
C MET A 1 -64.47 -6.33 -5.26
N PRO A 2 -63.84 -7.46 -4.91
CA PRO A 2 -62.76 -8.07 -5.70
C PRO A 2 -63.33 -9.07 -6.72
N ALA A 3 -62.71 -9.20 -7.88
CA ALA A 3 -63.02 -10.26 -8.84
C ALA A 3 -61.91 -11.33 -8.83
N THR A 4 -62.39 -12.57 -8.79
CA THR A 4 -61.75 -13.84 -8.53
C THR A 4 -61.04 -14.46 -9.75
N ARG A 5 -59.86 -15.06 -9.49
CA ARG A 5 -59.38 -16.41 -9.86
C ARG A 5 -60.06 -17.15 -11.04
N THR A 6 -59.24 -17.62 -12.02
CA THR A 6 -59.09 -19.04 -12.46
C THR A 6 -58.09 -19.24 -13.62
N GLU A 7 -57.05 -20.04 -13.36
CA GLU A 7 -56.38 -21.00 -14.29
C GLU A 7 -57.09 -22.38 -14.16
N PRO A 8 -56.83 -23.49 -14.92
CA PRO A 8 -55.72 -23.81 -15.86
C PRO A 8 -56.11 -24.61 -17.15
N ARG A 9 -55.18 -24.82 -18.11
CA ARG A 9 -54.85 -26.15 -18.72
C ARG A 9 -53.77 -26.12 -19.83
N GLN A 10 -52.66 -26.81 -19.53
CA GLN A 10 -51.90 -27.79 -20.33
C GLN A 10 -51.88 -27.77 -21.87
N GLY A 11 -50.66 -27.82 -22.44
CA GLY A 11 -50.38 -28.66 -23.62
C GLY A 11 -49.23 -28.27 -24.54
N SER A 12 -48.16 -29.09 -24.51
CA SER A 12 -47.34 -29.52 -25.66
C SER A 12 -45.95 -28.89 -25.93
N SER A 13 -44.95 -29.75 -25.69
CA SER A 13 -43.79 -30.10 -26.55
C SER A 13 -42.49 -29.28 -26.51
N ARG A 14 -41.48 -29.94 -25.93
CA ARG A 14 -40.03 -29.71 -26.05
C ARG A 14 -39.51 -30.24 -27.39
N PRO A 15 -38.30 -29.82 -27.81
CA PRO A 15 -37.32 -30.79 -28.26
C PRO A 15 -36.03 -30.75 -27.43
N ALA A 16 -35.49 -31.95 -27.21
CA ALA A 16 -34.26 -32.23 -26.49
C ALA A 16 -33.03 -32.00 -27.39
N LEU A 17 -32.01 -31.33 -26.86
CA LEU A 17 -30.68 -31.27 -27.49
C LEU A 17 -29.87 -32.49 -27.05
N GLN A 18 -29.44 -33.26 -28.05
CA GLN A 18 -28.73 -34.52 -27.92
C GLN A 18 -27.27 -34.29 -27.53
N PHE A 19 -26.88 -34.90 -26.40
CA PHE A 19 -25.51 -35.14 -26.00
C PHE A 19 -24.92 -36.25 -26.88
N ARG A 20 -23.82 -35.96 -27.59
CA ARG A 20 -23.00 -36.98 -28.27
C ARG A 20 -22.13 -37.68 -27.22
N GLN A 21 -22.47 -38.93 -26.91
CA GLN A 21 -21.57 -39.87 -26.27
C GLN A 21 -20.59 -40.42 -27.31
N SER A 22 -19.29 -40.38 -27.00
CA SER A 22 -18.28 -41.20 -27.67
C SER A 22 -17.61 -42.07 -26.60
N SER A 23 -17.87 -43.36 -26.69
CA SER A 23 -17.28 -44.45 -25.91
C SER A 23 -16.15 -45.06 -26.72
N LEU A 24 -14.92 -45.13 -26.20
CA LEU A 24 -13.98 -46.22 -26.48
C LEU A 24 -12.94 -46.38 -25.35
N ASP A 25 -12.98 -47.58 -24.77
CA ASP A 25 -11.95 -48.43 -24.18
C ASP A 25 -10.95 -47.94 -23.12
N VAL A 26 -11.10 -48.56 -21.95
CA VAL A 26 -10.13 -48.68 -20.85
C VAL A 26 -9.25 -49.90 -21.10
N ARG A 27 -7.92 -49.72 -21.12
CA ARG A 27 -6.95 -50.74 -20.63
C ARG A 27 -5.78 -50.06 -19.91
N PRO A 28 -5.33 -50.57 -18.75
CA PRO A 28 -4.30 -49.93 -17.94
C PRO A 28 -2.89 -50.33 -18.40
N ALA A 29 -2.01 -49.35 -18.55
CA ALA A 29 -0.57 -49.60 -18.71
C ALA A 29 0.07 -49.67 -17.31
N THR A 30 0.52 -50.87 -16.94
CA THR A 30 1.35 -51.13 -15.77
C THR A 30 2.73 -50.52 -15.96
N ALA A 31 2.96 -49.35 -15.36
CA ALA A 31 4.29 -48.78 -15.21
C ALA A 31 4.97 -49.40 -13.99
N VAL A 32 5.92 -50.30 -14.26
CA VAL A 32 6.85 -50.86 -13.29
C VAL A 32 7.73 -49.73 -12.76
N VAL A 33 7.60 -49.39 -11.48
CA VAL A 33 8.52 -48.48 -10.77
C VAL A 33 9.73 -49.32 -10.36
N THR A 34 10.83 -49.19 -11.10
CA THR A 34 12.12 -49.76 -10.73
C THR A 34 12.65 -49.02 -9.50
N LEU A 35 12.68 -49.71 -8.37
CA LEU A 35 13.37 -49.29 -7.16
C LEU A 35 14.88 -49.42 -7.38
N LEU A 36 15.61 -48.30 -7.37
CA LEU A 36 17.05 -48.27 -7.15
C LEU A 36 17.33 -47.48 -5.88
N SER A 37 17.76 -48.24 -4.88
CA SER A 37 18.34 -47.82 -3.60
C SER A 37 19.78 -47.34 -3.80
N ASP A 38 20.23 -46.40 -2.96
CA ASP A 38 21.58 -46.22 -2.36
C ASP A 38 21.76 -44.73 -1.99
N ASP A 39 21.78 -44.34 -0.71
CA ASP A 39 22.83 -44.44 0.34
C ASP A 39 23.88 -43.29 0.29
N GLU A 40 24.56 -43.08 1.41
CA GLU A 40 24.84 -41.80 2.07
C GLU A 40 26.28 -41.25 1.81
N SER A 41 26.38 -39.97 1.37
CA SER A 41 27.37 -38.89 1.69
C SER A 41 28.94 -39.14 1.63
N PRO A 42 29.85 -38.14 1.84
CA PRO A 42 30.96 -37.79 0.91
C PRO A 42 32.36 -37.75 1.63
N PRO A 43 33.38 -36.90 1.34
CA PRO A 43 34.02 -36.35 0.11
C PRO A 43 35.57 -36.55 0.04
N ARG A 44 36.25 -36.25 -1.10
CA ARG A 44 37.68 -35.82 -1.21
C ARG A 44 38.00 -35.37 -2.67
N LYS A 45 38.36 -34.09 -2.95
CA LYS A 45 39.73 -33.47 -3.09
C LYS A 45 40.58 -34.14 -4.22
N LYS A 46 41.21 -33.47 -5.22
CA LYS A 46 41.88 -32.15 -5.33
C LYS A 46 42.11 -31.70 -6.80
N ALA A 47 42.26 -30.37 -6.99
CA ALA A 47 43.29 -29.62 -7.77
C ALA A 47 43.38 -29.81 -9.30
N ALA A 48 43.84 -28.86 -10.12
CA ALA A 48 44.10 -27.42 -10.07
C ALA A 48 44.55 -27.02 -11.48
N LEU A 49 44.23 -25.82 -11.96
CA LEU A 49 45.19 -25.03 -12.74
C LEU A 49 44.83 -23.54 -12.76
N GLU A 50 45.85 -22.76 -12.43
CA GLU A 50 45.89 -21.33 -12.16
C GLU A 50 45.86 -20.46 -13.41
N ARG A 51 45.37 -19.22 -13.25
CA ARG A 51 45.98 -18.01 -13.83
C ARG A 51 45.96 -16.87 -12.80
N GLN A 52 47.15 -16.52 -12.32
CA GLN A 52 47.50 -15.27 -11.60
C GLN A 52 47.61 -14.14 -12.66
N SER A 53 47.51 -12.82 -12.45
CA SER A 53 47.82 -11.87 -11.35
C SER A 53 47.08 -10.55 -11.69
N ALA A 54 46.77 -9.58 -10.83
CA ALA A 54 47.64 -8.88 -9.90
C ALA A 54 46.83 -8.12 -8.82
N ARG A 55 47.39 -8.08 -7.61
CA ARG A 55 46.89 -7.32 -6.45
C ARG A 55 47.47 -5.91 -6.46
N GLN A 56 46.63 -4.90 -6.21
CA GLN A 56 47.05 -3.64 -5.60
C GLN A 56 46.19 -3.35 -4.37
N ARG A 57 46.88 -3.06 -3.26
CA ARG A 57 46.35 -2.84 -1.92
C ARG A 57 46.70 -1.41 -1.54
N SER A 58 45.70 -0.57 -1.24
CA SER A 58 45.91 0.59 -0.35
C SER A 58 44.60 1.21 0.14
N LYS A 59 44.41 1.08 1.46
CA LYS A 59 43.88 2.04 2.45
C LYS A 59 42.48 2.65 2.25
N GLN A 60 41.58 2.17 3.12
CA GLN A 60 40.43 2.91 3.68
C GLN A 60 40.84 4.31 4.16
N LYS A 61 40.02 5.32 3.88
CA LYS A 61 40.13 6.63 4.53
C LYS A 61 38.76 7.04 5.06
N ALA A 62 38.69 7.18 6.38
CA ALA A 62 37.53 7.53 7.17
C ALA A 62 37.17 9.01 7.05
N ARG A 63 35.91 9.28 7.33
CA ARG A 63 35.21 10.56 7.44
C ARG A 63 35.83 11.43 8.55
N ALA A 64 36.15 12.69 8.25
CA ALA A 64 36.74 13.63 9.21
C ALA A 64 35.67 14.30 10.10
N PRO A 65 35.92 14.49 11.42
CA PRO A 65 35.01 15.17 12.36
C PRO A 65 35.04 16.71 12.31
N LEU A 66 33.96 17.34 12.79
CA LEU A 66 33.81 18.78 13.06
C LEU A 66 34.60 19.21 14.31
N PRO A 67 35.18 20.42 14.38
CA PRO A 67 35.77 20.95 15.61
C PRO A 67 34.75 21.71 16.51
N PRO A 68 34.88 21.62 17.85
CA PRO A 68 34.10 22.40 18.84
C PRO A 68 34.80 23.74 19.27
N PRO A 69 34.19 24.58 20.14
CA PRO A 69 34.28 26.07 20.09
C PRO A 69 35.17 26.76 21.15
N SER A 70 35.21 28.11 21.08
CA SER A 70 35.76 29.15 22.01
C SER A 70 37.30 29.28 22.08
N GLU A 71 37.96 30.43 22.25
CA GLU A 71 37.60 31.82 22.61
C GLU A 71 38.78 32.76 22.23
N ILE A 72 38.45 33.99 21.82
CA ILE A 72 39.14 35.31 21.95
C ILE A 72 40.67 35.38 21.77
N ILE A 73 41.11 36.17 20.78
CA ILE A 73 42.25 37.09 20.94
C ILE A 73 41.90 38.43 20.28
N GLU A 74 41.64 39.44 21.12
CA GLU A 74 41.74 40.85 20.79
C GLU A 74 43.20 41.17 20.42
N ILE A 75 43.44 41.80 19.28
CA ILE A 75 44.70 42.50 19.04
C ILE A 75 44.39 43.88 18.45
N SER A 76 44.72 44.87 19.27
CA SER A 76 44.78 46.30 18.98
C SER A 76 45.52 46.61 17.69
N SER A 77 44.99 47.56 16.90
CA SER A 77 45.72 48.18 15.79
C SER A 77 46.32 49.50 16.28
N ASP A 78 47.66 49.55 16.42
CA ASP A 78 48.44 50.79 16.43
C ASP A 78 49.80 50.59 15.72
N ASP A 79 50.08 51.53 14.83
CA ASP A 79 51.32 51.98 14.14
C ASP A 79 52.08 51.20 13.02
N GLU A 80 52.18 51.91 11.88
CA GLU A 80 53.30 52.12 10.93
C GLU A 80 53.56 51.24 9.66
N ALA A 81 53.23 51.89 8.51
CA ALA A 81 53.81 51.89 7.14
C ALA A 81 53.58 50.77 6.07
N PRO A 82 53.43 51.14 4.76
CA PRO A 82 52.83 50.31 3.67
C PRO A 82 53.87 49.72 2.67
N PRO A 83 53.55 48.65 1.89
CA PRO A 83 53.13 48.79 0.46
C PRO A 83 52.33 47.56 -0.12
N PRO A 84 52.03 47.45 -1.44
CA PRO A 84 51.54 48.43 -2.42
C PRO A 84 50.11 48.07 -2.94
N ALA A 85 49.43 49.09 -3.48
CA ALA A 85 48.09 49.01 -4.06
C ALA A 85 48.00 48.10 -5.31
N LYS A 86 47.07 47.14 -5.30
CA LYS A 86 46.53 46.53 -6.53
C LYS A 86 45.35 47.39 -7.00
N ARG A 87 45.48 47.93 -8.21
CA ARG A 87 44.49 48.79 -8.87
C ARG A 87 43.16 48.02 -9.06
N PRO A 88 42.00 48.58 -8.71
CA PRO A 88 40.72 47.99 -9.12
C PRO A 88 40.62 48.07 -10.65
N SER A 89 40.26 46.95 -11.29
CA SER A 89 40.03 46.93 -12.73
C SER A 89 38.88 47.88 -13.07
N SER A 90 39.01 48.66 -14.14
CA SER A 90 38.02 49.69 -14.51
C SER A 90 36.62 49.12 -14.84
N SER A 91 36.46 47.79 -14.87
CA SER A 91 35.18 47.13 -15.12
C SER A 91 34.36 46.92 -13.86
N THR A 92 34.96 46.90 -12.66
CA THR A 92 34.19 46.68 -11.41
C THR A 92 33.38 47.92 -11.04
N THR A 93 33.99 49.11 -11.18
CA THR A 93 33.30 50.39 -10.93
C THR A 93 32.17 50.67 -11.93
N ALA A 94 32.34 50.22 -13.19
CA ALA A 94 31.30 50.31 -14.20
C ALA A 94 30.09 49.40 -13.91
N LEU A 95 30.34 48.18 -13.42
CA LEU A 95 29.31 47.24 -13.00
C LEU A 95 28.56 47.72 -11.75
N GLU A 96 29.29 48.22 -10.75
CA GLU A 96 28.70 48.78 -9.52
C GLU A 96 27.78 49.97 -9.82
N ARG A 97 28.16 50.84 -10.75
CA ARG A 97 27.30 51.94 -11.20
C ARG A 97 26.03 51.43 -11.88
N ARG A 98 26.14 50.40 -12.73
CA ARG A 98 24.98 49.83 -13.43
C ARG A 98 24.02 49.12 -12.47
N ILE A 99 24.54 48.48 -11.42
CA ILE A 99 23.71 47.87 -10.37
C ILE A 99 22.90 48.94 -9.63
N LYS A 100 23.53 50.05 -9.24
CA LYS A 100 22.83 51.16 -8.58
C LYS A 100 21.74 51.77 -9.46
N GLU A 101 22.03 52.00 -10.74
CA GLU A 101 21.02 52.48 -11.70
C GLU A 101 19.84 51.52 -11.81
N LEU A 102 20.08 50.20 -11.89
CA LEU A 102 19.03 49.20 -11.99
C LEU A 102 18.22 49.04 -10.69
N GLU A 103 18.84 49.27 -9.53
CA GLU A 103 18.15 49.29 -8.23
C GLU A 103 17.25 50.51 -8.09
N GLU A 104 17.70 51.67 -8.55
CA GLU A 104 16.89 52.89 -8.60
C GLU A 104 15.72 52.78 -9.59
N GLU A 105 15.95 52.21 -10.77
CA GLU A 105 14.89 51.91 -11.72
C GLU A 105 13.88 50.91 -11.13
N ASN A 106 14.35 49.83 -10.49
CA ASN A 106 13.47 48.88 -9.81
C ASN A 106 12.66 49.54 -8.69
N LYS A 107 13.27 50.44 -7.93
CA LYS A 107 12.56 51.20 -6.89
C LYS A 107 11.46 52.07 -7.50
N LYS A 108 11.77 52.80 -8.58
CA LYS A 108 10.77 53.60 -9.32
C LYS A 108 9.65 52.74 -9.88
N TRP A 109 9.97 51.60 -10.48
CA TRP A 109 8.95 50.67 -11.01
C TRP A 109 8.10 50.06 -9.90
N LYS A 110 8.67 49.74 -8.73
CA LYS A 110 7.93 49.26 -7.56
C LYS A 110 7.00 50.34 -6.99
N GLU A 111 7.47 51.57 -6.86
CA GLU A 111 6.66 52.70 -6.40
C GLU A 111 5.56 53.05 -7.40
N ALA A 112 5.84 53.03 -8.70
CA ALA A 112 4.85 53.23 -9.76
C ALA A 112 3.82 52.09 -9.79
N ALA A 113 4.24 50.84 -9.56
CA ALA A 113 3.33 49.70 -9.46
C ALA A 113 2.42 49.83 -8.23
N LEU A 114 2.96 50.25 -7.09
CA LEU A 114 2.20 50.49 -5.86
C LEU A 114 1.22 51.65 -6.03
N ALA A 115 1.64 52.74 -6.68
CA ALA A 115 0.80 53.89 -7.00
C ALA A 115 -0.30 53.54 -8.01
N ALA A 116 0.00 52.72 -9.02
CA ALA A 116 -0.99 52.19 -9.96
C ALA A 116 -1.99 51.25 -9.26
N GLN A 117 -1.52 50.45 -8.30
CA GLN A 117 -2.40 49.62 -7.46
C GLN A 117 -3.30 50.49 -6.57
N ALA A 118 -2.77 51.53 -5.96
CA ALA A 118 -3.54 52.47 -5.14
C ALA A 118 -4.56 53.28 -5.96
N ALA A 119 -4.22 53.67 -7.18
CA ALA A 119 -5.13 54.37 -8.09
C ALA A 119 -6.25 53.47 -8.65
N GLN A 120 -6.08 52.15 -8.62
CA GLN A 120 -7.12 51.17 -8.98
C GLN A 120 -8.07 50.83 -7.81
N VAL A 121 -7.79 51.27 -6.58
CA VAL A 121 -8.72 51.09 -5.46
C VAL A 121 -9.70 52.26 -5.41
N HIS A 122 -10.80 52.11 -6.14
CA HIS A 122 -11.98 52.96 -5.96
C HIS A 122 -12.58 52.68 -4.56
N PRO A 123 -12.81 53.70 -3.70
CA PRO A 123 -13.14 53.49 -2.29
C PRO A 123 -14.52 52.88 -2.01
N ASP A 124 -15.34 52.60 -3.04
CA ASP A 124 -16.68 52.02 -2.90
C ASP A 124 -16.74 50.48 -3.09
N SER A 125 -15.61 49.80 -3.25
CA SER A 125 -15.57 48.34 -3.41
C SER A 125 -15.16 47.56 -2.15
N LEU A 126 -14.94 48.22 -1.01
CA LEU A 126 -14.49 47.58 0.23
C LEU A 126 -15.61 46.81 0.99
N ALA A 127 -16.73 46.52 0.34
CA ALA A 127 -17.77 45.60 0.81
C ALA A 127 -18.04 44.44 -0.16
N LYS A 128 -17.31 44.33 -1.27
CA LYS A 128 -17.38 43.15 -2.13
C LYS A 128 -16.22 42.25 -1.76
N GLN A 129 -16.49 41.37 -0.80
CA GLN A 129 -15.70 40.21 -0.48
C GLN A 129 -15.06 39.67 -1.76
N VAL A 130 -13.73 39.60 -1.79
CA VAL A 130 -13.03 38.65 -2.65
C VAL A 130 -13.35 37.28 -2.04
N THR A 131 -14.54 36.77 -2.31
CA THR A 131 -14.71 35.33 -2.39
C THR A 131 -13.98 34.94 -3.69
N PRO A 132 -12.93 34.10 -3.65
CA PRO A 132 -12.46 33.50 -4.89
C PRO A 132 -13.67 32.81 -5.50
N ALA A 133 -14.00 33.14 -6.75
CA ALA A 133 -15.04 32.43 -7.47
C ALA A 133 -14.73 30.93 -7.37
N PRO A 134 -15.72 30.05 -7.13
CA PRO A 134 -15.50 28.62 -7.05
C PRO A 134 -14.80 28.19 -8.34
N ASP A 135 -13.56 27.71 -8.22
CA ASP A 135 -12.78 27.24 -9.35
C ASP A 135 -13.42 25.91 -9.76
N THR A 136 -14.51 25.99 -10.53
CA THR A 136 -15.41 24.86 -10.86
C THR A 136 -14.68 23.62 -11.39
N ARG A 137 -13.49 23.81 -11.98
CA ARG A 137 -12.60 22.72 -12.42
C ARG A 137 -11.99 21.94 -11.24
N PHE A 138 -11.63 22.63 -10.17
CA PHE A 138 -11.06 22.04 -8.96
C PHE A 138 -12.13 21.27 -8.20
N ASP A 139 -13.32 21.85 -8.05
CA ASP A 139 -14.45 21.17 -7.43
C ASP A 139 -14.84 19.89 -8.20
N LYS A 140 -14.87 19.96 -9.54
CA LYS A 140 -15.12 18.78 -10.38
C LYS A 140 -14.02 17.73 -10.27
N PHE A 141 -12.75 18.15 -10.19
CA PHE A 141 -11.63 17.25 -9.97
C PHE A 141 -11.75 16.56 -8.61
N LEU A 142 -12.01 17.31 -7.53
CA LEU A 142 -12.20 16.75 -6.19
C LEU A 142 -13.36 15.76 -6.14
N SER A 143 -14.49 16.08 -6.79
CA SER A 143 -15.63 15.16 -6.88
C SER A 143 -15.26 13.86 -7.60
N THR A 144 -14.48 13.93 -8.69
CA THR A 144 -14.03 12.73 -9.42
C THR A 144 -13.10 11.87 -8.55
N VAL A 145 -12.21 12.51 -7.78
CA VAL A 145 -11.31 11.78 -6.88
C VAL A 145 -12.09 11.17 -5.69
N GLU A 146 -13.09 11.88 -5.17
CA GLU A 146 -13.97 11.40 -4.09
C GLU A 146 -14.63 10.06 -4.45
N ASP A 147 -15.13 9.93 -5.69
CA ASP A 147 -15.72 8.69 -6.19
C ASP A 147 -14.73 7.51 -6.18
N HIS A 148 -13.45 7.77 -6.43
CA HIS A 148 -12.39 6.74 -6.42
C HIS A 148 -11.89 6.37 -5.03
N VAL A 149 -12.13 7.20 -4.02
CA VAL A 149 -11.77 6.93 -2.62
C VAL A 149 -12.96 6.49 -1.77
N SER A 150 -14.15 6.44 -2.37
CA SER A 150 -15.39 5.97 -1.76
C SER A 150 -15.61 4.48 -1.99
N CYS A 151 -16.17 3.79 -1.00
CA CYS A 151 -16.43 2.35 -1.10
C CYS A 151 -17.66 2.08 -1.99
N GLU A 152 -17.57 1.12 -2.91
CA GLU A 152 -18.72 0.74 -3.76
C GLU A 152 -19.91 0.13 -2.98
N ILE A 153 -19.71 -0.28 -1.72
CA ILE A 153 -20.74 -0.92 -0.89
C ILE A 153 -21.48 0.09 -0.01
N CYS A 154 -20.74 0.82 0.83
CA CYS A 154 -21.34 1.79 1.75
C CYS A 154 -21.32 3.23 1.24
N THR A 155 -20.72 3.48 0.08
CA THR A 155 -20.55 4.81 -0.55
C THR A 155 -19.86 5.86 0.33
N MET A 156 -19.16 5.42 1.39
CA MET A 156 -18.39 6.28 2.29
C MET A 156 -16.89 6.21 1.98
N LYS A 157 -16.13 7.23 2.38
CA LYS A 157 -14.66 7.27 2.29
C LYS A 157 -14.02 6.03 2.92
N MET A 158 -13.12 5.39 2.18
CA MET A 158 -12.43 4.18 2.62
C MET A 158 -11.23 4.50 3.52
N TRP A 159 -11.46 4.83 4.79
CA TRP A 159 -10.39 5.11 5.76
C TRP A 159 -9.40 3.95 5.97
N HIS A 160 -9.92 2.72 5.86
CA HIS A 160 -9.16 1.48 5.90
C HIS A 160 -9.43 0.70 4.60
N PRO A 161 -8.81 1.07 3.47
CA PRO A 161 -9.08 0.44 2.18
C PRO A 161 -8.30 -0.87 2.06
N TYR A 162 -8.97 -1.93 1.64
CA TYR A 162 -8.37 -3.24 1.39
C TYR A 162 -8.68 -3.72 -0.02
N THR A 163 -7.64 -4.16 -0.72
CA THR A 163 -7.69 -4.65 -2.08
C THR A 163 -7.70 -6.19 -2.09
N LEU A 164 -8.65 -6.74 -2.82
CA LEU A 164 -8.76 -8.18 -3.08
C LEU A 164 -7.80 -8.61 -4.20
N PRO A 165 -7.48 -9.92 -4.36
CA PRO A 165 -6.62 -10.41 -5.45
C PRO A 165 -7.11 -10.07 -6.86
N CYS A 166 -8.41 -9.82 -7.04
CA CYS A 166 -8.98 -9.36 -8.30
C CYS A 166 -8.74 -7.86 -8.61
N GLY A 167 -8.17 -7.09 -7.67
CA GLY A 167 -7.92 -5.65 -7.82
C GLY A 167 -9.01 -4.72 -7.27
N HIS A 168 -10.22 -5.22 -6.99
CA HIS A 168 -11.27 -4.40 -6.38
C HIS A 168 -10.92 -4.04 -4.92
N THR A 169 -11.26 -2.81 -4.54
CA THR A 169 -10.91 -2.22 -3.24
C THR A 169 -12.16 -1.76 -2.51
N PHE A 170 -12.25 -2.05 -1.22
CA PHE A 170 -13.39 -1.71 -0.36
C PHE A 170 -12.89 -1.28 1.02
N CYS A 171 -13.75 -0.67 1.84
CA CYS A 171 -13.39 -0.47 3.24
C CYS A 171 -13.37 -1.81 3.99
N ARG A 172 -12.54 -1.89 5.03
CA ARG A 172 -12.38 -3.05 5.90
C ARG A 172 -13.72 -3.60 6.38
N ASP A 173 -14.57 -2.71 6.90
CA ASP A 173 -15.79 -3.11 7.60
C ASP A 173 -16.79 -3.76 6.63
N CYS A 174 -16.98 -3.20 5.43
CA CYS A 174 -17.83 -3.83 4.41
C CYS A 174 -17.32 -5.20 3.94
N LEU A 175 -16.00 -5.38 3.82
CA LEU A 175 -15.44 -6.69 3.50
C LEU A 175 -15.58 -7.70 4.64
N GLN A 176 -15.42 -7.26 5.89
CA GLN A 176 -15.64 -8.10 7.06
C GLN A 176 -17.10 -8.55 7.14
N ASP A 177 -18.05 -7.66 6.92
CA ASP A 177 -19.49 -8.00 6.91
C ASP A 177 -19.83 -8.99 5.78
N TRP A 178 -19.27 -8.76 4.59
CA TRP A 178 -19.45 -9.64 3.44
C TRP A 178 -18.91 -11.06 3.72
N PHE A 179 -17.68 -11.18 4.23
CA PHE A 179 -17.11 -12.48 4.58
C PHE A 179 -17.79 -13.12 5.80
N SER A 180 -18.24 -12.34 6.78
CA SER A 180 -19.01 -12.84 7.93
C SER A 180 -20.32 -13.46 7.48
N THR A 181 -21.01 -12.83 6.52
CA THR A 181 -22.24 -13.36 5.94
C THR A 181 -21.98 -14.70 5.23
N ALA A 182 -20.93 -14.78 4.42
CA ALA A 182 -20.55 -16.03 3.75
C ALA A 182 -20.18 -17.14 4.74
N LEU A 183 -19.45 -16.80 5.81
CA LEU A 183 -19.10 -17.73 6.89
C LEU A 183 -20.35 -18.23 7.62
N ALA A 184 -21.27 -17.34 7.98
CA ALA A 184 -22.52 -17.69 8.66
C ALA A 184 -23.39 -18.62 7.79
N GLN A 185 -23.50 -18.34 6.49
CA GLN A 185 -24.19 -19.22 5.54
C GLN A 185 -23.52 -20.60 5.45
N HIS A 186 -22.19 -20.65 5.41
CA HIS A 186 -21.45 -21.90 5.42
C HIS A 186 -21.69 -22.70 6.70
N MET A 187 -21.66 -22.06 7.87
CA MET A 187 -21.93 -22.70 9.16
C MET A 187 -23.36 -23.22 9.26
N ALA A 188 -24.34 -22.48 8.73
CA ALA A 188 -25.73 -22.92 8.67
C ALA A 188 -25.90 -24.16 7.78
N ALA A 189 -25.16 -24.24 6.66
CA ALA A 189 -25.16 -25.40 5.77
C ALA A 189 -24.32 -26.59 6.29
N ASN A 190 -23.38 -26.35 7.22
CA ASN A 190 -22.45 -27.34 7.74
C ASN A 190 -22.41 -27.28 9.29
N PRO A 191 -23.39 -27.86 10.02
CA PRO A 191 -23.47 -27.75 11.48
C PRO A 191 -22.25 -28.29 12.25
N GLN A 192 -21.51 -29.24 11.66
CA GLN A 192 -20.29 -29.81 12.22
C GLN A 192 -19.04 -28.93 11.98
N PHE A 193 -19.15 -27.91 11.13
CA PHE A 193 -18.04 -27.00 10.85
C PHE A 193 -17.80 -26.09 12.05
N ASN A 194 -16.59 -26.15 12.60
CA ASN A 194 -16.15 -25.26 13.66
C ASN A 194 -14.86 -24.56 13.22
N PRO A 195 -14.87 -23.24 12.95
CA PRO A 195 -13.68 -22.53 12.49
C PRO A 195 -12.55 -22.55 13.54
N GLN A 196 -12.87 -22.60 14.83
CA GLN A 196 -11.89 -22.77 15.92
C GLN A 196 -11.44 -24.22 16.09
N GLY A 197 -12.09 -25.19 15.44
CA GLY A 197 -11.76 -26.61 15.51
C GLY A 197 -10.80 -27.10 14.42
N ILE A 198 -10.65 -26.35 13.31
CA ILE A 198 -9.88 -26.80 12.13
C ILE A 198 -8.40 -26.97 12.44
N VAL A 199 -7.81 -26.02 13.17
CA VAL A 199 -6.40 -26.10 13.58
C VAL A 199 -6.35 -26.62 15.02
N PRO A 200 -5.75 -27.80 15.27
CA PRO A 200 -5.53 -28.29 16.63
C PRO A 200 -4.82 -27.27 17.53
N HIS A 201 -5.26 -27.18 18.79
CA HIS A 201 -4.72 -26.21 19.76
C HIS A 201 -3.20 -26.32 19.94
N HIS A 202 -2.66 -27.55 19.96
CA HIS A 202 -1.22 -27.77 20.10
C HIS A 202 -0.41 -27.21 18.92
N TRP A 203 -0.95 -27.24 17.70
CA TRP A 203 -0.33 -26.60 16.55
C TRP A 203 -0.42 -25.07 16.61
N ARG A 204 -1.56 -24.50 17.06
CA ARG A 204 -1.64 -23.04 17.29
C ARG A 204 -0.60 -22.58 18.30
N ALA A 205 -0.47 -23.29 19.42
CA ALA A 205 0.52 -23.01 20.46
C ALA A 205 1.95 -23.15 19.93
N ALA A 206 2.23 -24.20 19.16
CA ALA A 206 3.54 -24.39 18.53
C ALA A 206 3.88 -23.26 17.55
N LEU A 207 2.94 -22.85 16.70
CA LEU A 207 3.15 -21.78 15.71
C LEU A 207 3.23 -20.37 16.31
N ALA A 208 2.76 -20.17 17.54
CA ALA A 208 2.93 -18.93 18.29
C ALA A 208 4.36 -18.75 18.83
N ARG A 209 5.12 -19.86 18.97
CA ARG A 209 6.50 -19.83 19.45
C ARG A 209 7.45 -19.21 18.42
N GLN A 210 8.32 -18.32 18.90
CA GLN A 210 9.35 -17.67 18.08
C GLN A 210 10.58 -18.56 17.86
N ASP A 211 10.85 -19.49 18.79
CA ASP A 211 11.98 -20.42 18.75
C ASP A 211 11.72 -21.70 17.92
N LEU A 212 10.55 -21.78 17.27
CA LEU A 212 10.21 -22.92 16.42
C LEU A 212 11.07 -22.93 15.16
N SER A 213 11.75 -24.05 14.88
CA SER A 213 12.58 -24.18 13.68
C SER A 213 11.75 -23.97 12.40
N ILE A 214 12.38 -23.39 11.36
CA ILE A 214 11.72 -23.15 10.07
C ILE A 214 11.17 -24.46 9.48
N ILE A 215 11.89 -25.57 9.65
CA ILE A 215 11.49 -26.89 9.16
C ILE A 215 10.24 -27.37 9.90
N ALA A 216 10.25 -27.32 11.23
CA ALA A 216 9.11 -27.74 12.05
C ALA A 216 7.87 -26.87 11.80
N ARG A 217 8.07 -25.55 11.64
CA ARG A 217 6.99 -24.62 11.25
C ARG A 217 6.37 -25.03 9.92
N ARG A 218 7.17 -25.22 8.86
CA ARG A 218 6.66 -25.65 7.55
C ARG A 218 5.94 -27.00 7.59
N GLN A 219 6.38 -27.92 8.44
CA GLN A 219 5.72 -29.22 8.60
C GLN A 219 4.32 -29.05 9.21
N ILE A 220 4.21 -28.30 10.31
CA ILE A 220 2.91 -28.01 10.94
C ILE A 220 1.98 -27.27 9.96
N GLU A 221 2.50 -26.28 9.23
CA GLU A 221 1.73 -25.53 8.23
C GLU A 221 1.17 -26.45 7.13
N ARG A 222 1.97 -27.43 6.68
CA ARG A 222 1.54 -28.44 5.70
C ARG A 222 0.46 -29.37 6.26
N GLU A 223 0.62 -29.83 7.50
CA GLU A 223 -0.38 -30.68 8.16
C GLU A 223 -1.71 -29.94 8.34
N ILE A 224 -1.67 -28.65 8.68
CA ILE A 224 -2.86 -27.78 8.72
C ILE A 224 -3.53 -27.68 7.35
N ALA A 225 -2.75 -27.45 6.28
CA ALA A 225 -3.30 -27.35 4.93
C ALA A 225 -4.04 -28.64 4.54
N MET A 226 -3.49 -29.82 4.86
CA MET A 226 -4.16 -31.10 4.59
C MET A 226 -5.47 -31.25 5.37
N LEU A 227 -5.53 -30.84 6.64
CA LEU A 227 -6.80 -30.86 7.41
C LEU A 227 -7.83 -29.88 6.83
N MET A 228 -7.37 -28.72 6.36
CA MET A 228 -8.23 -27.72 5.74
C MET A 228 -8.81 -28.21 4.41
N ASP A 229 -8.06 -28.96 3.62
CA ASP A 229 -8.54 -29.53 2.35
C ASP A 229 -9.50 -30.72 2.57
N ALA A 230 -9.32 -31.45 3.67
CA ALA A 230 -10.22 -32.54 4.06
C ALA A 230 -11.58 -32.06 4.61
N THR A 231 -11.68 -30.78 4.99
CA THR A 231 -12.90 -30.19 5.56
C THR A 231 -13.48 -29.16 4.60
N PRO A 232 -14.79 -29.18 4.28
CA PRO A 232 -15.40 -28.13 3.47
C PRO A 232 -15.16 -26.77 4.10
N GLN A 233 -14.58 -25.84 3.34
CA GLN A 233 -14.29 -24.48 3.80
C GLN A 233 -15.34 -23.50 3.28
N PRO A 234 -15.57 -22.38 4.00
CA PRO A 234 -16.34 -21.28 3.46
C PRO A 234 -15.66 -20.74 2.19
N SER A 235 -16.47 -20.49 1.15
CA SER A 235 -16.01 -19.80 -0.05
C SER A 235 -16.27 -18.31 0.10
N TYR A 236 -15.21 -17.52 0.03
CA TYR A 236 -15.28 -16.06 0.06
C TYR A 236 -15.13 -15.51 -1.36
N THR A 237 -15.90 -14.49 -1.70
CA THR A 237 -15.90 -13.92 -3.06
C THR A 237 -15.78 -12.41 -3.04
N CYS A 238 -15.33 -11.82 -4.14
CA CYS A 238 -15.39 -10.38 -4.34
C CYS A 238 -16.85 -9.90 -4.46
N PRO A 239 -17.26 -8.82 -3.77
CA PRO A 239 -18.60 -8.23 -3.92
C PRO A 239 -18.94 -7.77 -5.35
N THR A 240 -17.95 -7.26 -6.09
CA THR A 240 -18.15 -6.71 -7.44
C THR A 240 -18.07 -7.79 -8.53
N CYS A 241 -16.93 -8.49 -8.63
CA CYS A 241 -16.70 -9.46 -9.72
C CYS A 241 -16.95 -10.92 -9.36
N ARG A 242 -17.28 -11.22 -8.09
CA ARG A 242 -17.53 -12.58 -7.58
C ARG A 242 -16.36 -13.56 -7.69
N LEU A 243 -15.17 -13.11 -8.08
CA LEU A 243 -13.97 -13.94 -8.07
C LEU A 243 -13.72 -14.47 -6.65
N GLU A 244 -13.37 -15.75 -6.57
CA GLU A 244 -13.02 -16.40 -5.30
C GLU A 244 -11.79 -15.75 -4.67
N VAL A 245 -11.88 -15.47 -3.38
CA VAL A 245 -10.81 -14.89 -2.56
C VAL A 245 -10.28 -16.00 -1.66
N ARG A 246 -9.03 -16.44 -1.91
CA ARG A 246 -8.37 -17.51 -1.13
C ARG A 246 -7.36 -16.99 -0.11
N ASN A 247 -6.89 -15.77 -0.33
CA ASN A 247 -5.83 -15.11 0.43
C ASN A 247 -6.36 -13.84 1.09
N ARG A 248 -5.65 -13.39 2.14
CA ARG A 248 -5.99 -12.19 2.89
C ARG A 248 -6.03 -10.95 1.98
N PRO A 249 -7.06 -10.09 2.10
CA PRO A 249 -7.04 -8.77 1.48
C PRO A 249 -5.83 -7.96 1.96
N ALA A 250 -5.23 -7.19 1.05
CA ALA A 250 -4.08 -6.34 1.34
C ALA A 250 -4.53 -4.90 1.59
N GLU A 251 -4.05 -4.25 2.65
CA GLU A 251 -4.34 -2.83 2.87
C GLU A 251 -3.72 -1.98 1.74
N ASN A 252 -4.51 -1.08 1.15
CA ASN A 252 -4.07 -0.24 0.05
C ASN A 252 -3.61 1.13 0.57
N PHE A 253 -2.33 1.22 0.91
CA PHE A 253 -1.76 2.44 1.50
C PHE A 253 -1.81 3.67 0.57
N VAL A 254 -1.83 3.47 -0.74
CA VAL A 254 -1.95 4.55 -1.72
C VAL A 254 -3.35 5.16 -1.63
N VAL A 255 -4.39 4.32 -1.71
CA VAL A 255 -5.79 4.78 -1.54
C VAL A 255 -5.98 5.41 -0.16
N LYS A 256 -5.38 4.83 0.89
CA LYS A 256 -5.45 5.39 2.25
C LYS A 256 -4.87 6.80 2.33
N HIS A 257 -3.73 7.05 1.68
CA HIS A 257 -3.16 8.39 1.59
C HIS A 257 -4.06 9.35 0.81
N LEU A 258 -4.61 8.91 -0.32
CA LEU A 258 -5.54 9.71 -1.11
C LEU A 258 -6.77 10.12 -0.31
N VAL A 259 -7.39 9.18 0.42
CA VAL A 259 -8.52 9.44 1.33
C VAL A 259 -8.16 10.55 2.33
N ARG A 260 -7.00 10.43 2.99
CA ARG A 260 -6.52 11.42 3.96
C ARG A 260 -6.25 12.79 3.32
N THR A 261 -5.70 12.83 2.11
CA THR A 261 -5.47 14.07 1.37
C THR A 261 -6.78 14.75 0.99
N VAL A 262 -7.74 14.01 0.44
CA VAL A 262 -9.04 14.54 0.03
C VAL A 262 -9.82 15.05 1.25
N ALA A 263 -9.86 14.26 2.34
CA ALA A 263 -10.48 14.67 3.58
C ALA A 263 -9.84 15.93 4.17
N GLY A 264 -8.51 16.02 4.14
CA GLY A 264 -7.79 17.21 4.62
C GLY A 264 -8.12 18.47 3.83
N VAL A 265 -8.30 18.37 2.51
CA VAL A 265 -8.74 19.50 1.66
C VAL A 265 -10.18 19.90 1.94
N GLN A 266 -11.05 18.93 2.26
CA GLN A 266 -12.46 19.16 2.60
C GLN A 266 -12.66 19.61 4.06
N GLY A 267 -11.59 19.65 4.87
CA GLY A 267 -11.69 19.98 6.31
C GLY A 267 -12.32 18.87 7.16
N GLU A 268 -12.39 17.65 6.64
CA GLU A 268 -12.88 16.47 7.36
C GLU A 268 -11.76 15.86 8.21
N SER A 269 -12.09 15.45 9.44
CA SER A 269 -11.16 14.74 10.30
C SER A 269 -11.21 13.23 10.05
N CYS A 270 -10.04 12.59 10.10
CA CYS A 270 -9.94 11.13 10.06
C CYS A 270 -10.60 10.55 11.33
N PRO A 271 -11.43 9.49 11.21
CA PRO A 271 -11.87 8.72 12.36
C PRO A 271 -10.67 8.28 13.18
N GLN A 272 -10.84 8.26 14.50
CA GLN A 272 -9.80 7.86 15.42
C GLN A 272 -9.34 6.42 15.09
N GLU A 273 -8.06 6.24 14.75
CA GLU A 273 -7.50 4.91 14.50
C GLU A 273 -7.48 4.11 15.81
N ASP A 274 -7.69 2.80 15.70
CA ASP A 274 -7.62 1.90 16.85
C ASP A 274 -6.25 2.04 17.55
N PRO A 275 -6.21 1.95 18.89
CA PRO A 275 -4.96 2.01 19.64
C PRO A 275 -3.95 1.01 19.08
N HIS A 276 -2.74 1.48 18.77
CA HIS A 276 -1.68 0.58 18.32
C HIS A 276 -1.38 -0.42 19.45
N PRO A 277 -1.29 -1.71 19.13
CA PRO A 277 -1.01 -2.73 20.13
C PRO A 277 0.34 -2.52 20.79
N ARG A 278 0.41 -2.91 22.08
CA ARG A 278 1.65 -2.81 22.84
C ARG A 278 2.74 -3.70 22.20
N PRO A 279 4.02 -3.28 22.25
CA PRO A 279 5.12 -4.12 21.79
C PRO A 279 5.07 -5.50 22.47
N GLY A 280 5.03 -6.56 21.66
CA GLY A 280 4.98 -7.95 22.14
C GLY A 280 3.58 -8.59 22.20
N GLN A 281 2.50 -7.84 21.99
CA GLN A 281 1.16 -8.41 21.86
C GLN A 281 0.93 -8.90 20.43
N ARG A 282 0.67 -10.20 20.26
CA ARG A 282 0.24 -10.76 18.97
C ARG A 282 -1.18 -10.24 18.70
N VAL A 283 -1.31 -9.29 17.79
CA VAL A 283 -2.63 -8.83 17.34
C VAL A 283 -3.10 -9.74 16.23
N GLU A 284 -4.24 -10.36 16.46
CA GLU A 284 -4.96 -11.04 15.40
C GLU A 284 -5.33 -9.98 14.35
N GLY A 285 -4.86 -10.20 13.12
CA GLY A 285 -5.16 -9.30 12.01
C GLY A 285 -6.66 -9.30 11.72
N PRO A 286 -7.19 -8.26 11.05
CA PRO A 286 -8.63 -8.13 10.74
C PRO A 286 -9.20 -9.28 9.88
N TRP A 287 -8.31 -10.11 9.32
CA TRP A 287 -8.63 -11.21 8.42
C TRP A 287 -8.35 -12.60 9.01
N ASP A 288 -7.85 -12.68 10.25
CA ASP A 288 -7.40 -13.95 10.87
C ASP A 288 -8.55 -14.95 11.07
N GLY A 289 -9.78 -14.45 11.28
CA GLY A 289 -10.98 -15.28 11.39
C GLY A 289 -11.51 -15.86 10.07
N PHE A 290 -11.08 -15.34 8.93
CA PHE A 290 -11.53 -15.77 7.60
C PHE A 290 -10.44 -16.55 6.85
N PHE A 291 -9.19 -16.11 6.96
CA PHE A 291 -8.06 -16.65 6.21
C PHE A 291 -6.94 -17.05 7.16
N PRO A 292 -6.78 -18.36 7.44
CA PRO A 292 -5.68 -18.85 8.26
C PRO A 292 -4.32 -18.42 7.69
N VAL A 293 -3.38 -18.09 8.57
CA VAL A 293 -2.08 -17.47 8.24
C VAL A 293 -1.20 -18.30 7.27
N PHE A 294 -1.56 -19.57 7.06
CA PHE A 294 -0.76 -20.58 6.37
C PHE A 294 -1.08 -20.72 4.89
N ARG A 295 -2.17 -20.09 4.40
CA ARG A 295 -2.44 -19.98 2.96
C ARG A 295 -1.61 -18.84 2.37
N LYS A 296 -0.42 -19.18 1.89
CA LYS A 296 0.33 -18.37 0.92
C LYS A 296 0.41 -19.19 -0.36
N ASP A 297 -0.61 -19.03 -1.20
CA ASP A 297 -0.52 -19.39 -2.63
C ASP A 297 0.05 -18.19 -3.40
#